data_AF-A0A7I0IUZ4-F1
#
_entry.id   AF-A0A7I0IUZ4-F1
#
_cell.length_a   1.000
_cell.length_b   1.000
_cell.length_c   1.000
_cell.angle_alpha   90.00
_cell.angle_beta   90.00
_cell.angle_gamma   90.00
#
_symmetry.space_group_name_H-M   'P 1'
#
loop_
_entity.id
_entity.type
_entity.pdbx_description
1 polymer ?
#
loop_
_entity_poly.entity_id
_entity_poly.type
_entity_poly.pdbx_seq_one_letter_code
_entity_poly.pdbx_strand_id
1 'polypeptide(L)'
;MIFTKREIEEHYPLSERLRLEKAKSQNSVIYWINELVRNQVRGAEDVTSLIEVTKDLVMQVEDLYAEKEISLTKVTDQSSNSIELDSIEEQISDLYAEKEFLLQHTKTSSIAEVIALIRGMEDQLNSMYSEYET
;
A
#
# COMPACT_ATOMS: atom_id res chain seq x y z
N MET A 1 19.04 42.55 34.74
CA MET A 1 18.66 43.16 36.02
C MET A 1 17.26 42.66 36.34
N ILE A 2 17.10 41.87 37.40
CA ILE A 2 15.79 41.36 37.83
C ILE A 2 15.32 42.28 38.95
N PHE A 3 14.28 43.07 38.68
CA PHE A 3 13.69 43.95 39.68
C PHE A 3 12.68 43.15 40.51
N THR A 4 12.71 43.33 41.82
CA THR A 4 11.71 42.76 42.71
C THR A 4 10.38 43.51 42.57
N LYS A 5 9.27 42.85 42.92
CA LYS A 5 7.93 43.45 42.84
C LYS A 5 7.85 44.78 43.61
N ARG A 6 8.57 44.87 44.73
CA ARG A 6 8.65 46.06 45.58
C ARG A 6 9.40 47.22 44.91
N GLU A 7 10.52 46.95 44.26
CA GLU A 7 11.28 47.97 43.53
C GLU A 7 10.51 48.53 42.33
N ILE A 8 9.70 47.69 41.66
CA ILE A 8 8.82 48.13 40.57
C ILE A 8 7.68 49.03 41.10
N GLU A 9 7.15 48.72 42.27
CA GLU A 9 6.08 49.47 42.93
C GLU A 9 6.53 50.78 43.59
N GLU A 10 7.82 50.95 43.87
CA GLU A 10 8.36 52.17 44.47
C GLU A 10 9.00 53.12 43.43
N HIS A 11 9.68 52.59 42.41
CA HIS A 11 10.53 53.40 41.53
C HIS A 11 9.97 53.69 40.13
N TYR A 12 8.85 53.06 39.73
CA TYR A 12 8.31 53.23 38.38
C TYR A 12 6.93 53.89 38.36
N PRO A 13 6.63 54.78 37.40
CA PRO A 13 5.29 55.33 37.21
C PRO A 13 4.30 54.25 36.76
N LEU A 14 3.00 54.45 37.04
CA LEU A 14 1.93 53.47 36.79
C LEU A 14 1.88 52.96 35.33
N SER A 15 2.13 53.85 34.37
CA SER A 15 2.17 53.52 32.93
C SER A 15 3.26 52.49 32.59
N GLU A 16 4.41 52.57 33.25
CA GLU A 16 5.53 51.67 33.02
C GLU A 16 5.31 50.32 33.70
N ARG A 17 4.67 50.30 34.89
CA ARG A 17 4.23 49.06 35.55
C ARG A 17 3.25 48.28 34.68
N LEU A 18 2.25 48.96 34.12
CA LEU A 18 1.24 48.33 33.27
C LEU A 18 1.86 47.78 31.97
N ARG A 19 2.86 48.47 31.41
CA ARG A 19 3.62 47.99 30.25
C ARG A 19 4.42 46.72 30.59
N LEU A 20 5.09 46.70 31.73
CA LEU A 20 5.87 45.54 32.21
C LEU A 20 4.96 44.35 32.52
N GLU A 21 3.81 44.58 33.15
CA GLU A 21 2.82 43.55 33.43
C GLU A 21 2.22 42.98 32.14
N LYS A 22 1.90 43.84 31.16
CA LYS A 22 1.46 43.43 29.82
C LYS A 22 2.51 42.57 29.13
N ALA A 23 3.78 42.98 29.14
CA ALA A 23 4.87 42.21 28.54
C ALA A 23 5.07 40.86 29.24
N LYS A 24 4.97 40.82 30.58
CA LYS A 24 5.04 39.58 31.36
C LYS A 24 3.89 38.62 31.03
N SER A 25 2.67 39.16 30.91
CA SER A 25 1.49 38.39 30.49
C SER A 25 1.68 37.82 29.08
N GLN A 26 2.12 38.64 28.12
CA GLN A 26 2.42 38.20 26.76
C GLN A 26 3.49 37.09 26.71
N ASN A 27 4.59 37.23 27.45
CA ASN A 27 5.62 36.20 27.53
C ASN A 27 5.10 34.89 28.13
N SER A 28 4.18 34.97 29.11
CA SER A 28 3.56 33.78 29.70
C SER A 28 2.64 33.07 28.70
N VAL A 29 1.86 33.83 27.92
CA VAL A 29 1.00 33.28 26.86
C VAL A 29 1.83 32.58 25.78
N ILE A 30 2.95 33.16 25.35
CA ILE A 30 3.86 32.54 24.39
C ILE A 30 4.40 31.19 24.92
N TYR A 31 4.79 31.15 26.20
CA TYR A 31 5.22 29.90 26.84
C TYR A 31 4.14 28.82 26.80
N TRP A 32 2.90 29.16 27.19
CA TRP A 32 1.78 28.21 27.15
C TRP A 32 1.43 27.73 25.74
N ILE A 33 1.52 28.62 24.73
CA ILE A 33 1.32 28.25 23.33
C ILE A 33 2.40 27.25 22.89
N ASN A 34 3.67 27.53 23.19
CA ASN A 34 4.77 26.63 22.82
C ASN A 34 4.65 25.28 23.54
N GLU A 35 4.26 25.27 24.81
CA GLU A 35 4.01 24.04 25.58
C GLU A 35 2.84 23.23 25.00
N LEU A 36 1.76 23.89 24.60
CA LEU A 36 0.63 23.23 23.93
C LEU A 36 1.05 22.63 22.58
N VAL A 37 1.84 23.36 21.79
CA VAL A 37 2.36 22.90 20.49
C VAL A 37 3.27 21.68 20.65
N ARG A 38 4.20 21.70 21.62
CA ARG A 38 5.08 20.56 21.95
C ARG A 38 4.31 19.31 22.34
N ASN A 39 3.17 19.46 23.02
CA ASN A 39 2.34 18.34 23.44
C ASN A 39 1.47 17.77 22.30
N GLN A 40 1.09 18.58 21.32
CA GLN A 40 0.23 18.14 20.21
C GLN A 40 1.00 17.43 19.10
N VAL A 41 2.25 17.82 18.82
CA VAL A 41 3.02 17.24 17.71
C VAL A 41 4.42 16.85 18.17
N ARG A 42 4.70 15.54 18.18
CA ARG A 42 6.02 14.99 18.47
C ARG A 42 7.01 15.45 17.39
N GLY A 43 7.93 16.34 17.75
CA GLY A 43 9.04 16.79 16.89
C GLY A 43 9.05 18.28 16.53
N ALA A 44 8.01 19.05 16.85
CA ALA A 44 8.00 20.50 16.66
C ALA A 44 8.24 21.22 17.99
N GLU A 45 9.35 21.96 18.08
CA GLU A 45 9.73 22.69 19.29
C GLU A 45 9.05 24.07 19.43
N ASP A 46 8.56 24.60 18.31
CA ASP A 46 7.79 25.84 18.19
C ASP A 46 6.79 25.79 17.01
N VAL A 47 5.96 26.85 16.91
CA VAL A 47 4.93 26.98 15.86
C VAL A 47 5.53 27.02 14.45
N THR A 48 6.72 27.59 14.28
CA THR A 48 7.36 27.74 12.98
C THR A 48 7.82 26.38 12.46
N SER A 49 8.47 25.57 13.30
CA SER A 49 8.87 24.20 12.97
C SER A 49 7.65 23.33 12.64
N LEU A 50 6.52 23.52 13.34
CA LEU A 50 5.28 22.81 13.03
C LEU A 50 4.76 23.15 11.63
N ILE A 51 4.80 24.43 11.25
CA ILE A 51 4.38 24.89 9.92
C ILE A 51 5.27 24.28 8.83
N GLU A 52 6.59 24.22 9.06
CA GLU A 52 7.54 23.61 8.12
C GLU A 52 7.28 22.11 7.95
N VAL A 53 7.19 21.35 9.05
CA VAL A 53 6.89 19.90 9.00
C VAL A 53 5.56 19.64 8.29
N THR A 54 4.54 20.48 8.55
CA THR A 54 3.24 20.32 7.90
C THR A 54 3.32 20.58 6.39
N LYS A 55 4.09 21.60 5.96
CA LYS A 55 4.31 21.88 4.54
C LYS A 55 5.03 20.74 3.84
N ASP A 56 6.08 20.21 4.46
CA ASP A 56 6.84 19.09 3.91
C ASP A 56 5.98 17.83 3.78
N LEU A 57 5.11 17.58 4.76
CA LEU A 57 4.19 16.44 4.73
C LEU A 57 3.14 16.60 3.63
N VAL A 58 2.59 17.81 3.45
CA VAL A 58 1.66 18.12 2.36
C VAL A 58 2.31 17.88 1.00
N MET A 59 3.54 18.38 0.81
CA MET A 59 4.29 18.21 -0.44
C MET A 59 4.55 16.71 -0.73
N GLN A 60 4.99 15.95 0.28
CA GLN A 60 5.19 14.50 0.13
C GLN A 60 3.89 13.77 -0.23
N VAL A 61 2.75 14.19 0.32
CA VAL A 61 1.45 13.60 -0.01
C VAL A 61 1.06 13.93 -1.45
N GLU A 62 1.24 15.18 -1.89
CA GLU A 62 0.98 15.60 -3.27
C GLU A 62 1.84 14.82 -4.28
N ASP A 63 3.12 14.66 -3.99
CA ASP A 63 4.05 13.87 -4.81
C ASP A 63 3.59 12.40 -4.91
N LEU A 64 3.17 11.78 -3.80
CA LEU A 64 2.64 10.41 -3.79
C LEU A 64 1.36 10.26 -4.62
N TYR A 65 0.46 11.26 -4.58
CA TYR A 65 -0.73 11.24 -5.42
C TYR A 65 -0.39 11.38 -6.91
N ALA A 66 0.56 12.24 -7.27
CA ALA A 66 1.04 12.39 -8.64
C ALA A 66 1.71 11.10 -9.16
N GLU A 67 2.55 10.46 -8.34
CA GLU A 67 3.18 9.17 -8.67
C GLU A 67 2.15 8.05 -8.86
N LYS A 68 1.11 8.02 -8.02
CA LYS A 68 0.01 7.07 -8.15
C LYS A 68 -0.77 7.28 -9.44
N GLU A 69 -1.04 8.52 -9.83
CA GLU A 69 -1.74 8.84 -11.08
C GLU A 69 -0.93 8.39 -12.31
N ILE A 70 0.38 8.61 -12.31
CA ILE A 70 1.31 8.12 -13.35
C ILE A 70 1.34 6.58 -13.40
N SER A 71 1.29 5.93 -12.24
CA SER A 71 1.24 4.46 -12.18
C SER A 71 -0.08 3.91 -12.73
N LEU A 72 -1.19 4.58 -12.48
CA LEU A 72 -2.51 4.18 -12.98
C LEU A 72 -2.61 4.32 -14.50
N THR A 73 -2.05 5.39 -15.07
CA THR A 73 -1.99 5.57 -16.52
C THR A 73 -1.09 4.53 -17.18
N LYS A 74 0.07 4.20 -16.58
CA LYS A 74 0.93 3.09 -17.05
C LYS A 74 0.24 1.72 -17.00
N VAL A 75 -0.58 1.44 -16.00
CA VAL A 75 -1.37 0.19 -15.95
C VAL A 75 -2.43 0.15 -17.05
N THR A 76 -2.98 1.31 -17.42
CA THR A 76 -3.94 1.39 -18.53
C THR A 76 -3.25 1.16 -19.88
N ASP A 77 -2.01 1.62 -20.05
CA ASP A 77 -1.18 1.30 -21.22
C ASP A 77 -0.70 -0.17 -21.23
N GLN A 78 -0.68 -0.84 -20.07
CA GLN A 78 -0.50 -2.30 -19.96
C GLN A 78 -1.77 -3.11 -20.29
N SER A 79 -2.78 -2.51 -20.93
CA SER A 79 -3.88 -3.21 -21.60
C SER A 79 -3.38 -4.28 -22.60
N SER A 80 -2.11 -4.24 -23.03
CA SER A 80 -1.46 -5.36 -23.72
C SER A 80 -1.41 -6.68 -22.92
N ASN A 81 -1.44 -6.62 -21.59
CA ASN A 81 -1.50 -7.82 -20.73
C ASN A 81 -2.90 -8.43 -20.65
N SER A 82 -3.98 -7.70 -21.00
CA SER A 82 -5.32 -8.29 -21.03
C SER A 82 -5.48 -9.25 -22.21
N ILE A 83 -4.86 -8.94 -23.36
CA ILE A 83 -4.87 -9.81 -24.54
C ILE A 83 -4.16 -11.14 -24.26
N GLU A 84 -3.04 -11.11 -23.52
CA GLU A 84 -2.34 -12.34 -23.13
C GLU A 84 -3.12 -13.15 -22.09
N LEU A 85 -3.80 -12.50 -21.14
CA LEU A 85 -4.66 -13.18 -20.18
C LEU A 85 -5.88 -13.82 -20.83
N ASP A 86 -6.57 -13.10 -21.73
CA ASP A 86 -7.72 -13.64 -22.47
C ASP A 86 -7.29 -14.84 -23.33
N SER A 87 -6.10 -14.79 -23.96
CA SER A 87 -5.55 -15.91 -24.73
C SER A 87 -5.19 -17.12 -23.86
N ILE A 88 -4.68 -16.89 -22.64
CA ILE A 88 -4.37 -17.98 -21.70
C ILE A 88 -5.67 -18.60 -21.16
N GLU A 89 -6.69 -17.79 -20.88
CA GLU A 89 -8.00 -18.28 -20.43
C GLU A 89 -8.69 -19.14 -21.51
N GLU A 90 -8.63 -18.72 -22.77
CA GLU A 90 -9.13 -19.50 -23.92
C GLU A 90 -8.40 -20.84 -24.04
N GLN A 91 -7.05 -20.83 -24.01
CA GLN A 91 -6.25 -22.06 -24.06
C GLN A 91 -6.54 -23.02 -22.91
N ILE A 92 -6.74 -22.49 -21.69
CA ILE A 92 -7.09 -23.32 -20.53
C ILE A 92 -8.49 -23.92 -20.68
N SER A 93 -9.46 -23.13 -21.15
CA SER A 93 -10.82 -23.61 -21.42
C SER A 93 -10.82 -24.75 -22.42
N ASP A 94 -10.09 -24.60 -23.53
CA ASP A 94 -9.95 -25.63 -24.56
C ASP A 94 -9.31 -26.92 -24.01
N LEU A 95 -8.25 -26.80 -23.21
CA LEU A 95 -7.61 -27.96 -22.56
C LEU A 95 -8.55 -28.70 -21.60
N TYR A 96 -9.38 -27.98 -20.84
CA TYR A 96 -10.36 -28.62 -19.97
C TYR A 96 -11.48 -29.29 -20.75
N ALA A 97 -11.93 -28.69 -21.86
CA ALA A 97 -12.92 -29.29 -22.75
C ALA A 97 -12.38 -30.56 -23.41
N GLU A 98 -11.14 -30.54 -23.89
CA GLU A 98 -10.47 -31.72 -24.46
C GLU A 98 -10.29 -32.84 -23.43
N LYS A 99 -9.85 -32.48 -22.21
CA LYS A 99 -9.75 -33.44 -21.10
C LYS A 99 -11.09 -34.10 -20.79
N GLU A 100 -12.16 -33.32 -20.69
CA GLU A 100 -13.49 -33.84 -20.39
C GLU A 100 -13.99 -34.75 -21.53
N PHE A 101 -13.76 -34.35 -22.78
CA PHE A 101 -14.07 -35.17 -23.96
C PHE A 101 -13.37 -36.53 -23.91
N LEU A 102 -12.08 -36.57 -23.59
CA LEU A 102 -11.31 -37.81 -23.46
C LEU A 102 -11.82 -38.70 -22.33
N LEU A 103 -12.13 -38.14 -21.16
CA LEU A 103 -12.67 -38.90 -20.03
C LEU A 103 -14.05 -39.49 -20.34
N GLN A 104 -14.93 -38.71 -20.97
CA GLN A 104 -16.25 -39.19 -21.39
C GLN A 104 -16.16 -40.30 -22.44
N HIS A 105 -15.29 -40.14 -23.45
CA HIS A 105 -15.18 -41.10 -24.54
C HIS A 105 -14.57 -42.43 -24.08
N THR A 106 -13.59 -42.37 -23.19
CA THR A 106 -12.94 -43.55 -22.61
C THR A 106 -13.72 -44.14 -21.42
N LYS A 107 -14.76 -43.45 -20.94
CA LYS A 107 -15.54 -43.77 -19.73
C LYS A 107 -14.66 -43.97 -18.50
N THR A 108 -13.61 -43.17 -18.38
CA THR A 108 -12.67 -43.21 -17.26
C THR A 108 -12.85 -41.97 -16.39
N SER A 109 -12.40 -42.07 -15.13
CA SER A 109 -12.50 -40.98 -14.15
C SER A 109 -11.21 -40.17 -14.02
N SER A 110 -10.11 -40.63 -14.61
CA SER A 110 -8.82 -39.92 -14.60
C SER A 110 -7.95 -40.23 -15.81
N ILE A 111 -7.03 -39.31 -16.16
CA ILE A 111 -6.02 -39.52 -17.21
C ILE A 111 -5.18 -40.77 -16.92
N ALA A 112 -4.89 -41.07 -15.65
CA ALA A 112 -4.13 -42.26 -15.27
C ALA A 112 -4.84 -43.55 -15.69
N GLU A 113 -6.17 -43.59 -15.56
CA GLU A 113 -7.00 -44.71 -16.03
C GLU A 113 -7.04 -44.80 -17.56
N VAL A 114 -7.09 -43.66 -18.27
CA VAL A 114 -6.97 -43.62 -19.73
C VAL A 114 -5.65 -44.28 -20.18
N ILE A 115 -4.54 -43.91 -19.55
CA ILE A 115 -3.21 -44.46 -19.88
C ILE A 115 -3.17 -45.96 -19.57
N ALA A 116 -3.75 -46.40 -18.45
CA ALA A 116 -3.83 -47.82 -18.10
C ALA A 116 -4.66 -48.63 -19.10
N LEU A 117 -5.79 -48.07 -19.57
CA LEU A 117 -6.63 -48.68 -20.60
C LEU A 117 -5.87 -48.86 -21.92
N ILE A 118 -5.17 -47.82 -22.38
CA ILE A 118 -4.37 -47.86 -23.61
C ILE A 118 -3.27 -48.92 -23.51
N ARG A 119 -2.54 -48.97 -22.39
CA ARG A 119 -1.51 -49.99 -22.16
C ARG A 119 -2.09 -51.41 -22.15
N GLY A 120 -3.24 -51.62 -21.53
CA GLY A 120 -3.91 -52.92 -21.55
C GLY A 120 -4.33 -53.34 -22.97
N MET A 121 -4.80 -52.39 -23.78
CA MET A 121 -5.12 -52.65 -25.20
C MET A 121 -3.87 -52.97 -26.01
N GLU A 122 -2.75 -52.29 -25.74
CA GLU A 122 -1.45 -52.56 -26.38
C GLU A 122 -0.93 -53.97 -26.04
N ASP A 123 -1.01 -54.37 -24.78
CA ASP A 123 -0.62 -55.71 -24.33
C ASP A 123 -1.50 -56.80 -24.96
N GLN A 124 -2.82 -56.58 -25.05
CA GLN A 124 -3.75 -57.50 -25.71
C GLN A 124 -3.44 -57.65 -27.20
N LEU A 125 -3.14 -56.54 -27.88
CA LEU A 125 -2.80 -56.54 -29.30
C LEU A 125 -1.46 -57.27 -29.53
N ASN A 126 -0.47 -57.00 -28.68
CA ASN A 126 0.84 -57.63 -28.78
C ASN A 126 0.74 -59.15 -28.55
N SER A 127 -0.06 -59.59 -27.57
CA SER A 127 -0.36 -61.01 -27.33
C SER A 127 -0.96 -61.67 -28.57
N MET A 128 -1.93 -61.03 -29.22
CA MET A 128 -2.55 -61.54 -30.44
C MET A 128 -1.51 -61.71 -31.56
N TYR A 129 -0.65 -60.72 -31.80
CA TYR A 129 0.37 -60.83 -32.86
C TYR A 129 1.42 -61.90 -32.56
N SER A 130 1.82 -62.08 -31.30
CA SER A 130 2.75 -63.16 -30.93
C SER A 130 2.17 -64.56 -31.09
N GLU A 131 0.85 -64.73 -31.00
CA GLU A 131 0.19 -66.02 -31.29
C GLU A 131 0.16 -66.34 -32.80
N TYR A 132 0.21 -65.33 -33.67
CA TYR A 132 0.29 -65.52 -35.13
C TYR A 132 1.72 -65.80 -35.64
N GLU A 133 2.75 -65.56 -34.84
CA GLU A 133 4.17 -65.84 -35.17
C GLU A 133 4.66 -67.24 -34.76
N THR A 134 3.81 -68.08 -34.17
CA THR A 134 4.07 -69.51 -33.87
C THR A 134 3.30 -70.46 -34.78
#